data_AF-A0A5J4ULG9-F1
#
_entry.id   AF-A0A5J4ULG9-F1
#
_cell.length_a   1.000
_cell.length_b   1.000
_cell.length_c   1.000
_cell.angle_alpha   90.00
_cell.angle_beta   90.00
_cell.angle_gamma   90.00
#
_symmetry.space_group_name_H-M   'P 1'
#
loop_
_entity.id
_entity.type
_entity.pdbx_description
1 polymer ?
#
loop_
_entity_poly.entity_id
_entity_poly.type
_entity_poly.pdbx_seq_one_letter_code
_entity_poly.pdbx_strand_id
1 'polypeptide(L)'
;MIRRSKTETEIIVKQTVKLIEKLNNLRLQFQEGSLFLNTMDHQKAQAARLRGWNTMMIMNKTAIPDINWWIAKLMANIPTQLIQVLPQMTMTIDAVPCG
;
A
#
# COMPACT_ATOMS: atom_id res chain seq x y z
N MET A 1 -18.93 -16.98 -30.20
CA MET A 1 -19.10 -15.84 -29.26
C MET A 1 -18.63 -16.29 -27.88
N ILE A 2 -17.39 -15.99 -27.51
CA ILE A 2 -16.84 -16.38 -26.20
C ILE A 2 -17.43 -15.43 -25.15
N ARG A 3 -18.32 -15.92 -24.29
CA ARG A 3 -18.71 -15.20 -23.08
C ARG A 3 -17.51 -15.20 -22.14
N ARG A 4 -16.76 -14.10 -22.13
CA ARG A 4 -15.70 -13.84 -21.15
C ARG A 4 -16.38 -13.79 -19.78
N SER A 5 -16.31 -14.87 -19.00
CA SER A 5 -16.75 -14.85 -17.61
C SER A 5 -15.97 -13.74 -16.90
N LYS A 6 -16.69 -12.78 -16.30
CA LYS A 6 -16.08 -11.80 -15.41
C LYS A 6 -15.50 -12.59 -14.24
N THR A 7 -14.20 -12.88 -14.25
CA THR A 7 -13.53 -13.59 -13.16
C THR A 7 -13.70 -12.76 -11.90
N GLU A 8 -14.58 -13.20 -11.00
CA GLU A 8 -14.68 -12.60 -9.68
C GLU A 8 -13.46 -13.05 -8.90
N THR A 9 -12.67 -12.09 -8.43
CA THR A 9 -11.45 -12.38 -7.67
C THR A 9 -11.86 -12.81 -6.27
N GLU A 10 -11.80 -14.12 -6.03
CA GLU A 10 -11.98 -14.70 -4.72
C GLU A 10 -10.67 -14.63 -3.93
N ILE A 11 -10.74 -14.14 -2.69
CA ILE A 11 -9.58 -14.03 -1.80
C ILE A 11 -9.98 -14.46 -0.39
N ILE A 12 -9.06 -15.06 0.36
CA ILE A 12 -9.30 -15.37 1.77
C ILE A 12 -9.25 -14.07 2.57
N VAL A 13 -10.22 -13.83 3.46
CA VAL A 13 -10.29 -12.61 4.31
C VAL A 13 -8.96 -12.36 5.03
N LYS A 14 -8.32 -13.41 5.57
CA LYS A 14 -7.00 -13.36 6.20
C LYS A 14 -5.88 -12.86 5.27
N GLN A 15 -5.93 -13.16 3.98
CA GLN A 15 -4.94 -12.63 3.02
C GLN A 15 -5.15 -11.13 2.79
N THR A 16 -6.41 -10.67 2.75
CA THR A 16 -6.72 -9.24 2.66
C THR A 16 -6.27 -8.48 3.90
N VAL A 17 -6.40 -9.06 5.11
CA VAL A 17 -5.82 -8.50 6.35
C VAL A 17 -4.32 -8.23 6.16
N LYS A 18 -3.57 -9.25 5.73
CA LYS A 18 -2.11 -9.16 5.53
C LYS A 18 -1.74 -8.12 4.48
N LEU A 19 -2.54 -7.99 3.42
CA LEU A 19 -2.32 -6.97 2.40
C LEU A 19 -2.54 -5.56 2.95
N ILE A 20 -3.66 -5.33 3.64
CA ILE A 20 -3.99 -4.04 4.25
C ILE A 20 -2.92 -3.64 5.25
N GLU A 21 -2.45 -4.57 6.09
CA GLU A 21 -1.37 -4.33 7.05
C GLU A 21 -0.08 -3.84 6.36
N LYS A 22 0.35 -4.53 5.30
CA LYS A 22 1.54 -4.13 4.53
C LYS A 22 1.38 -2.75 3.90
N LEU A 23 0.22 -2.43 3.34
CA LEU A 23 -0.04 -1.13 2.73
C LEU A 23 -0.17 -0.02 3.79
N ASN A 24 -0.74 -0.31 4.95
CA ASN A 24 -0.82 0.63 6.08
C ASN A 24 0.58 1.05 6.56
N ASN A 25 1.55 0.13 6.59
CA ASN A 25 2.94 0.46 6.95
C ASN A 25 3.58 1.47 5.97
N LEU A 26 3.13 1.46 4.71
CA LEU A 26 3.64 2.37 3.67
C LEU A 26 2.80 3.64 3.53
N ARG A 27 1.67 3.73 4.23
CA ARG A 27 0.70 4.82 4.08
C ARG A 27 1.29 6.19 4.36
N LEU A 28 2.22 6.30 5.31
CA LEU A 28 2.88 7.58 5.61
C LEU A 28 3.80 8.08 4.49
N GLN A 29 4.24 7.20 3.59
CA GLN A 29 5.06 7.57 2.43
C GLN A 29 4.23 8.16 1.28
N PHE A 30 2.90 8.05 1.34
CA PHE A 30 2.00 8.51 0.29
C PHE A 30 0.83 9.30 0.88
N GLN A 31 0.77 10.60 0.59
CA GLN A 31 -0.24 11.53 1.15
C GLN A 31 -1.69 11.04 0.98
N GLU A 32 -1.99 10.34 -0.12
CA GLU A 32 -3.33 9.82 -0.42
C GLU A 32 -3.55 8.35 0.01
N GLY A 33 -2.54 7.69 0.59
CA GLY A 33 -2.58 6.25 0.86
C GLY A 33 -3.71 5.80 1.79
N SER A 34 -4.20 6.70 2.65
CA SER A 34 -5.34 6.42 3.53
C SER A 34 -6.66 6.25 2.79
N LEU A 35 -6.84 6.92 1.65
CA LEU A 35 -8.09 6.90 0.89
C LEU A 35 -8.30 5.54 0.22
N PHE A 36 -7.22 4.96 -0.30
CA PHE A 36 -7.24 3.75 -1.13
C PHE A 36 -7.28 2.43 -0.34
N LEU A 37 -7.50 2.47 0.98
CA LEU A 37 -7.65 1.26 1.82
C LEU A 37 -9.07 1.05 2.32
N ASN A 38 -9.93 2.08 2.26
CA ASN A 38 -11.25 2.07 2.87
C ASN A 38 -12.17 0.98 2.29
N THR A 39 -12.15 0.81 0.96
CA THR A 39 -12.98 -0.19 0.26
C THR A 39 -12.64 -1.60 0.72
N MET A 40 -11.36 -1.96 0.73
CA MET A 40 -10.89 -3.30 1.14
C MET A 40 -11.09 -3.54 2.63
N ASP A 41 -10.85 -2.53 3.48
CA ASP A 41 -10.98 -2.65 4.92
C ASP A 41 -12.44 -2.88 5.35
N HIS A 42 -13.36 -2.10 4.77
CA HIS A 42 -14.79 -2.26 4.99
C HIS A 42 -15.28 -3.65 4.56
N GLN A 43 -14.90 -4.10 3.35
CA GLN A 43 -15.31 -5.42 2.87
C GLN A 43 -14.76 -6.57 3.71
N LYS A 44 -13.47 -6.49 4.08
CA LYS A 44 -12.85 -7.43 5.00
C LYS A 44 -13.64 -7.48 6.31
N ALA A 45 -13.96 -6.33 6.91
CA ALA A 45 -14.69 -6.25 8.18
C ALA A 45 -16.07 -6.89 8.08
N GLN A 46 -16.79 -6.65 6.98
CA GLN A 46 -18.09 -7.29 6.73
C GLN A 46 -17.96 -8.81 6.56
N ALA A 47 -17.01 -9.28 5.75
CA ALA A 47 -16.82 -10.70 5.51
C ALA A 47 -16.40 -11.45 6.77
N ALA A 48 -15.47 -10.88 7.55
CA ALA A 48 -15.05 -11.41 8.84
C ALA A 48 -16.22 -11.52 9.82
N ARG A 49 -17.06 -10.47 9.91
CA ARG A 49 -18.24 -10.45 10.78
C ARG A 49 -19.28 -11.50 10.38
N LEU A 50 -19.50 -11.69 9.09
CA LEU A 50 -20.57 -12.56 8.58
C LEU A 50 -20.17 -14.03 8.51
N ARG A 51 -18.89 -14.33 8.22
CA ARG A 51 -18.45 -15.68 7.87
C ARG A 51 -17.16 -16.14 8.55
N GLY A 52 -16.42 -15.22 9.18
CA GLY A 52 -15.15 -15.51 9.84
C GLY A 52 -13.91 -15.27 8.96
N TRP A 53 -12.73 -15.39 9.57
CA TRP A 53 -11.45 -14.97 8.97
C TRP A 53 -10.88 -15.92 7.91
N ASN A 54 -11.23 -17.21 7.95
CA ASN A 54 -10.73 -18.24 7.04
C ASN A 54 -11.63 -18.43 5.80
N THR A 55 -12.71 -17.67 5.69
CA THR A 55 -13.64 -17.75 4.57
C THR A 55 -13.15 -16.96 3.37
N MET A 56 -13.54 -17.40 2.18
CA MET A 56 -13.35 -16.65 0.94
C MET A 56 -14.36 -15.51 0.83
N MET A 57 -13.89 -14.37 0.35
CA MET A 57 -14.72 -13.22 -0.03
C MET A 57 -14.48 -12.88 -1.49
N ILE A 58 -15.53 -12.41 -2.16
CA ILE A 58 -15.41 -11.84 -3.50
C ILE A 58 -14.99 -10.38 -3.33
N MET A 59 -13.82 -10.03 -3.86
CA MET A 59 -13.32 -8.66 -3.78
C MET A 59 -14.19 -7.72 -4.62
N ASN A 60 -14.53 -6.53 -4.10
CA ASN A 60 -15.27 -5.56 -4.90
C ASN A 60 -14.45 -5.16 -6.12
N LYS A 61 -15.12 -5.07 -7.27
CA LYS A 61 -14.51 -4.46 -8.46
C LYS A 61 -14.16 -2.99 -8.24
N THR A 62 -14.81 -2.32 -7.28
CA THR A 62 -14.44 -0.95 -6.86
C THR A 62 -13.09 -0.87 -6.14
N ALA A 63 -12.52 -1.98 -5.67
CA ALA A 63 -11.17 -2.00 -5.12
C ALA A 63 -10.07 -2.09 -6.20
N ILE A 64 -10.44 -2.37 -7.47
CA ILE A 64 -9.48 -2.48 -8.57
C ILE A 64 -8.74 -1.15 -8.83
N PRO A 65 -9.42 0.02 -8.92
CA PRO A 65 -8.73 1.31 -9.01
C PRO A 65 -7.77 1.56 -7.85
N ASP A 66 -8.18 1.23 -6.62
CA ASP A 66 -7.36 1.40 -5.42
C ASP A 66 -6.08 0.56 -5.49
N ILE A 67 -6.19 -0.71 -5.91
CA ILE A 67 -5.05 -1.61 -6.10
C ILE A 67 -4.13 -1.11 -7.21
N ASN A 68 -4.69 -0.68 -8.34
CA ASN A 68 -3.91 -0.14 -9.45
C ASN A 68 -3.14 1.13 -9.05
N TRP A 69 -3.75 1.99 -8.22
CA TRP A 69 -3.09 3.16 -7.67
C TRP A 69 -1.89 2.77 -6.78
N TRP A 70 -2.06 1.78 -5.89
CA TRP A 70 -0.96 1.28 -5.06
C TRP A 70 0.17 0.69 -5.90
N ILE A 71 -0.14 -0.10 -6.93
CA ILE A 71 0.87 -0.65 -7.86
C ILE A 71 1.65 0.49 -8.54
N ALA A 72 0.95 1.51 -9.06
CA ALA A 72 1.58 2.63 -9.72
C ALA A 72 2.51 3.43 -8.77
N LYS A 73 2.07 3.69 -7.53
CA LYS A 73 2.87 4.40 -6.52
C LYS A 73 4.11 3.60 -6.11
N LEU A 74 3.97 2.29 -5.90
CA LEU A 74 5.10 1.43 -5.55
C LEU A 74 6.12 1.33 -6.70
N MET A 75 5.64 1.23 -7.95
CA MET A 75 6.51 1.20 -9.13
C MET A 75 7.22 2.54 -9.39
N ALA A 76 6.60 3.66 -9.01
CA ALA A 76 7.22 4.98 -9.09
C ALA A 76 8.24 5.27 -7.98
N ASN A 77 8.21 4.50 -6.87
CA ASN A 77 9.12 4.66 -5.73
C ASN A 77 10.46 3.92 -5.92
N ILE A 78 11.01 3.94 -7.13
CA ILE A 78 12.35 3.41 -7.45
C ILE A 78 13.39 4.06 -6.51
N PRO A 79 14.47 3.35 -6.08
CA PRO A 79 15.46 3.85 -5.11
C PRO A 79 16.25 5.10 -5.50
N THR A 80 15.87 5.79 -6.59
CA THR A 80 16.51 7.02 -7.06
C THR A 80 16.51 8.11 -5.98
N GLN A 81 15.49 8.14 -5.11
CA GLN A 81 15.44 9.10 -4.00
C GLN A 81 16.42 8.74 -2.86
N LEU A 82 16.71 7.46 -2.60
CA LEU A 82 17.68 7.07 -1.55
C LEU A 82 19.10 7.55 -1.88
N ILE A 83 19.45 7.64 -3.17
CA ILE A 83 20.76 8.15 -3.61
C ILE A 83 20.85 9.68 -3.47
N GLN A 84 19.75 10.41 -3.72
CA GLN A 84 19.71 11.88 -3.55
C GLN A 84 19.53 12.33 -2.09
N VAL A 85 18.89 11.51 -1.26
CA VAL A 85 18.55 11.84 0.14
C VAL A 85 19.68 11.51 1.11
N LEU A 86 20.71 10.75 0.72
CA LEU A 86 21.92 10.67 1.54
C LEU A 86 22.48 12.10 1.67
N PRO A 87 22.38 12.75 2.85
CA PRO A 87 22.87 14.09 2.99
C PRO A 87 24.38 14.00 2.84
N GLN A 88 24.96 14.69 1.87
CA GLN A 88 26.39 14.92 1.91
C GLN A 88 26.66 15.82 3.11
N MET A 89 27.03 15.20 4.23
CA MET A 89 27.30 15.91 5.46
C MET A 89 28.69 16.52 5.37
N THR A 90 28.78 17.72 4.79
CA THR A 90 30.02 18.52 4.80
C THR A 90 30.10 19.23 6.16
N MET A 91 30.90 18.68 7.07
CA MET A 91 31.19 19.32 8.36
C MET A 91 32.39 20.27 8.18
N THR A 92 32.13 21.58 8.10
CA THR A 92 33.19 22.61 8.10
C THR A 92 33.36 23.12 9.52
N ILE A 93 34.43 22.70 10.20
CA ILE A 93 34.83 23.27 11.49
C ILE A 93 35.82 24.38 11.19
N ASP A 94 35.41 25.63 11.40
CA ASP A 94 36.34 26.76 11.41
C ASP A 94 36.94 26.88 12.82
N ALA A 95 38.25 26.63 12.93
CA ALA A 95 39.00 26.77 14.16
C ALA A 95 39.85 28.03 14.08
N VAL A 96 39.50 29.05 14.86
CA VAL A 96 40.34 30.24 15.06
C VAL A 96 41.38 29.91 16.14
N PRO A 97 42.69 30.06 15.86
CA PRO A 97 43.71 29.95 16.88
C PRO A 97 43.60 31.13 17.85
N CYS A 98 43.35 30.87 19.14
CA CYS A 98 43.61 31.85 20.18
C CYS A 98 45.11 31.89 20.46
N GLY A 99 45.72 33.06 20.25
CA GLY A 99 47.10 33.37 20.64
C GLY A 99 47.20 33.90 22.06
#